data_AF-A0A7L1NLK9-F1
#
_entry.id   AF-A0A7L1NLK9-F1
#
_cell.length_a   1.000
_cell.length_b   1.000
_cell.length_c   1.000
_cell.angle_alpha   90.00
_cell.angle_beta   90.00
_cell.angle_gamma   90.00
#
_symmetry.space_group_name_H-M   'P 1'
#
loop_
_entity.id
_entity.type
_entity.pdbx_description
1 polymer ?
#
loop_
_entity_poly.entity_id
_entity_poly.type
_entity_poly.pdbx_seq_one_letter_code
_entity_poly.pdbx_strand_id
1 'polypeptide(L)'
;IVVGARRDSLGPGAAAAGVGTGLLLELARLFAAISRDGFQLRRTLLFVSWDGAEFGHLGATEWLEGYPNLLHTKVAAYLSLDQAVLGDDRFIAKSSPLLVPLLEEALSQV
;
A
#
# COMPACT_ATOMS: atom_id res chain seq x y z
N ILE A 1 3.54 5.55 -8.11
CA ILE A 1 2.60 5.30 -6.98
C ILE A 1 3.22 4.20 -6.15
N VAL A 2 3.25 4.35 -4.84
CA VAL A 2 3.82 3.36 -3.93
C VAL A 2 2.66 2.62 -3.24
N VAL A 3 2.74 1.30 -3.19
CA VAL A 3 1.81 0.43 -2.47
C VAL A 3 2.62 -0.31 -1.42
N GLY A 4 2.28 -0.10 -0.14
CA GLY A 4 3.04 -0.64 0.98
C GLY A 4 2.21 -1.55 1.86
N ALA A 5 2.85 -2.58 2.41
CA ALA A 5 2.30 -3.39 3.49
C ALA A 5 3.38 -3.73 4.51
N ARG A 6 3.07 -3.73 5.80
CA ARG A 6 3.93 -4.27 6.84
C ARG A 6 4.00 -5.79 6.77
N ARG A 7 5.19 -6.32 7.04
CA ARG A 7 5.48 -7.75 7.11
C ARG A 7 5.72 -8.21 8.54
N ASP A 8 6.28 -7.34 9.38
CA ASP A 8 6.58 -7.68 10.77
C ASP A 8 5.34 -7.67 11.67
N SER A 9 5.38 -8.53 12.68
CA SER A 9 4.42 -8.57 13.78
C SER A 9 5.11 -9.16 15.01
N LEU A 10 4.73 -8.69 16.20
CA LEU A 10 5.22 -9.28 17.46
C LEU A 10 4.69 -10.69 17.72
N GLY A 11 3.57 -11.06 17.09
CA GLY A 11 2.95 -12.39 17.18
C GLY A 11 2.75 -13.02 15.81
N PRO A 12 1.84 -14.02 15.67
CA PRO A 12 1.59 -14.67 14.39
C PRO A 12 1.05 -13.70 13.31
N GLY A 13 0.50 -12.55 13.71
CA GLY A 13 0.33 -11.41 12.81
C GLY A 13 -0.63 -11.61 11.64
N ALA A 14 -1.56 -12.57 11.68
CA ALA A 14 -2.42 -12.89 10.54
C ALA A 14 -3.19 -11.68 10.01
N ALA A 15 -3.93 -10.97 10.87
CA ALA A 15 -4.64 -9.75 10.48
C ALA A 15 -3.70 -8.52 10.40
N ALA A 16 -2.72 -8.43 11.30
CA ALA A 16 -1.85 -7.26 11.41
C ALA A 16 -0.89 -7.11 10.21
N ALA A 17 -0.30 -8.21 9.73
CA ALA A 17 0.70 -8.22 8.67
C ALA A 17 0.37 -9.21 7.54
N GLY A 18 -0.21 -10.37 7.87
CA GLY A 18 -0.50 -11.45 6.92
C GLY A 18 -1.47 -11.03 5.81
N VAL A 19 -2.61 -10.44 6.16
CA VAL A 19 -3.62 -9.95 5.20
C VAL A 19 -3.01 -8.91 4.25
N GLY A 20 -2.36 -7.88 4.81
CA GLY A 20 -1.74 -6.82 4.01
C GLY A 20 -0.66 -7.34 3.07
N THR A 21 0.19 -8.25 3.56
CA THR A 21 1.23 -8.90 2.75
C THR A 21 0.62 -9.79 1.65
N GLY A 22 -0.44 -10.54 1.96
CA GLY A 22 -1.16 -11.35 0.98
C GLY A 22 -1.75 -10.49 -0.15
N LEU A 23 -2.42 -9.40 0.20
CA LEU A 23 -2.94 -8.43 -0.77
C LEU A 23 -1.81 -7.81 -1.61
N LEU A 24 -0.69 -7.45 -0.98
CA LEU A 24 0.46 -6.87 -1.69
C LEU A 24 0.99 -7.84 -2.77
N LEU A 25 1.17 -9.11 -2.42
CA LEU A 25 1.67 -10.14 -3.33
C LEU A 25 0.69 -10.43 -4.46
N GLU A 26 -0.61 -10.54 -4.16
CA GLU A 26 -1.63 -10.77 -5.18
C GLU A 26 -1.77 -9.59 -6.14
N LEU A 27 -1.76 -8.35 -5.64
CA LEU A 27 -1.77 -7.17 -6.49
C LEU A 27 -0.52 -7.12 -7.38
N ALA A 28 0.67 -7.35 -6.81
CA ALA A 28 1.91 -7.40 -7.58
C ALA A 28 1.85 -8.47 -8.68
N ARG A 29 1.32 -9.67 -8.37
CA ARG A 29 1.13 -10.76 -9.33
C ARG A 29 0.17 -10.38 -10.46
N LEU A 30 -0.97 -9.77 -10.13
CA LEU A 30 -1.98 -9.33 -11.10
C LEU A 30 -1.44 -8.25 -12.03
N PHE A 31 -0.81 -7.20 -11.49
CA PHE A 31 -0.22 -6.14 -12.31
C PHE A 31 0.94 -6.65 -13.18
N ALA A 32 1.74 -7.58 -12.67
CA ALA A 32 2.78 -8.23 -13.47
C ALA A 32 2.21 -9.11 -14.60
N ALA A 33 1.05 -9.74 -14.40
CA ALA A 33 0.35 -10.49 -15.46
C ALA A 33 -0.21 -9.56 -16.53
N ILE A 34 -0.97 -8.54 -16.13
CA ILE A 34 -1.60 -7.58 -17.05
C ILE A 34 -0.55 -6.81 -17.86
N SER A 35 0.60 -6.49 -17.25
CA SER A 35 1.74 -5.88 -17.96
C SER A 35 2.34 -6.80 -19.03
N ARG A 36 2.43 -8.12 -18.77
CA ARG A 36 2.88 -9.11 -19.76
C ARG A 36 1.89 -9.27 -20.91
N ASP A 37 0.60 -9.04 -20.66
CA ASP A 37 -0.46 -9.06 -21.68
C ASP A 37 -0.52 -7.77 -22.53
N GLY A 38 0.45 -6.87 -22.37
CA GLY A 38 0.62 -5.68 -23.20
C GLY A 38 0.01 -4.40 -22.62
N PHE A 39 -0.61 -4.45 -21.45
CA PHE A 39 -1.10 -3.25 -20.78
C PHE A 39 0.06 -2.41 -20.25
N GLN A 40 0.16 -1.17 -20.72
CA GLN A 40 1.20 -0.23 -20.32
C GLN A 40 0.67 0.71 -19.23
N LEU A 41 1.25 0.62 -18.04
CA LEU A 41 0.96 1.55 -16.94
C LEU A 41 1.48 2.95 -17.29
N ARG A 42 0.61 3.97 -17.19
CA ARG A 42 1.02 5.39 -17.40
C ARG A 42 2.02 5.90 -16.37
N ARG A 43 2.07 5.29 -15.18
CA ARG A 43 2.99 5.63 -14.08
C ARG A 43 3.50 4.36 -13.44
N THR A 44 4.75 4.38 -12.97
CA THR A 44 5.35 3.26 -12.26
C THR A 44 4.61 2.95 -10.96
N LEU A 45 4.38 1.67 -10.70
CA LEU A 45 3.94 1.13 -9.42
C LEU A 45 5.15 0.54 -8.68
N LEU A 46 5.31 0.91 -7.41
CA LEU A 46 6.33 0.36 -6.53
C LEU A 46 5.63 -0.37 -5.39
N PHE A 47 5.78 -1.69 -5.34
CA PHE A 47 5.26 -2.53 -4.25
C PHE A 47 6.36 -2.69 -3.19
N VAL A 48 6.06 -2.39 -1.94
CA VAL A 48 7.04 -2.43 -0.84
C VAL A 48 6.50 -3.21 0.35
N SER A 49 7.30 -4.16 0.83
CA SER A 49 7.04 -4.93 2.03
C SER A 49 7.93 -4.39 3.15
N TRP A 50 7.32 -3.69 4.10
CA TRP A 50 8.02 -2.96 5.17
C TRP A 50 8.32 -3.86 6.37
N ASP A 51 9.42 -3.54 7.04
CA ASP A 51 9.83 -4.13 8.32
C ASP A 51 9.91 -3.03 9.40
N GLY A 52 9.96 -3.42 10.67
CA GLY A 52 10.01 -2.51 11.82
C GLY A 52 8.75 -1.67 12.01
N ALA A 53 7.62 -2.09 11.44
CA ALA A 53 6.36 -1.37 11.53
C ALA A 53 5.79 -1.35 12.95
N GLU A 54 5.93 -2.44 13.71
CA GLU A 54 5.54 -2.52 15.12
C GLU A 54 6.37 -1.59 16.03
N PHE A 55 7.56 -1.18 15.58
CA PHE A 55 8.48 -0.34 16.32
C PHE A 55 8.37 1.14 15.92
N GLY A 56 7.21 1.56 15.39
CA GLY A 56 6.97 2.93 14.96
C GLY A 56 7.30 3.18 13.48
N HIS A 57 6.98 2.22 12.60
CA HIS A 57 7.19 2.34 11.16
C HIS A 57 8.65 2.56 10.73
N LEU A 58 9.62 2.01 11.47
CA LEU A 58 11.05 2.24 11.26
C LEU A 58 11.47 2.04 9.81
N GLY A 59 11.16 0.89 9.19
CA GLY A 59 11.62 0.62 7.83
C GLY A 59 11.07 1.60 6.79
N ALA A 60 9.81 2.03 6.93
CA ALA A 60 9.23 3.04 6.06
C ALA A 60 9.83 4.42 6.32
N THR A 61 10.01 4.80 7.59
CA THR A 61 10.60 6.08 7.99
C THR A 61 12.04 6.21 7.51
N GLU A 62 12.90 5.22 7.75
CA GLU A 62 14.30 5.22 7.30
C GLU A 62 14.40 5.30 5.77
N TRP A 63 13.48 4.64 5.06
CA TRP A 63 13.42 4.78 3.59
C TRP A 63 13.02 6.19 3.16
N LEU A 64 12.10 6.84 3.85
CA LEU A 64 11.75 8.25 3.58
C LEU A 64 12.94 9.18 3.88
N GLU A 65 13.64 8.95 4.99
CA GLU A 65 14.82 9.72 5.42
C GLU A 65 16.02 9.55 4.50
N GLY A 66 16.15 8.40 3.83
CA GLY A 66 17.18 8.18 2.80
C GLY A 66 16.97 9.02 1.52
N TYR A 67 15.76 9.53 1.27
CA TYR A 67 15.40 10.21 0.01
C TYR A 67 14.57 11.50 0.18
N PRO A 68 14.97 12.44 1.05
CA PRO A 68 14.12 13.58 1.47
C PRO A 68 13.75 14.49 0.28
N ASN A 69 14.67 14.68 -0.66
CA ASN A 69 14.49 15.59 -1.80
C ASN A 69 13.93 14.90 -3.05
N LEU A 70 13.87 13.57 -3.08
CA LEU A 70 13.49 12.80 -4.26
C LEU A 70 12.03 12.36 -4.22
N LEU A 71 11.52 12.08 -3.02
CA LEU A 71 10.22 11.42 -2.89
C LEU A 71 9.07 12.35 -3.26
N HIS A 72 9.12 13.61 -2.85
CA HIS A 72 8.07 14.58 -3.20
C HIS A 72 7.99 14.88 -4.71
N THR A 73 9.07 14.65 -5.46
CA THR A 73 9.09 14.85 -6.93
C THR A 73 8.71 13.59 -7.70
N LYS A 74 8.92 12.39 -7.13
CA LYS A 74 8.69 11.11 -7.83
C LYS A 74 7.45 10.35 -7.37
N VAL A 75 7.07 10.49 -6.10
CA VAL A 75 5.95 9.75 -5.50
C VAL A 75 4.69 10.61 -5.52
N ALA A 76 3.78 10.28 -6.42
CA ALA A 76 2.50 10.98 -6.52
C ALA A 76 1.50 10.60 -5.41
N ALA A 77 1.55 9.35 -4.92
CA ALA A 77 0.66 8.84 -3.88
C ALA A 77 1.24 7.58 -3.23
N TYR A 78 0.84 7.35 -1.97
CA TYR A 78 1.12 6.15 -1.20
C TYR A 78 -0.20 5.49 -0.78
N LEU A 79 -0.34 4.19 -1.03
CA LEU A 79 -1.46 3.37 -0.58
C LEU A 79 -0.95 2.35 0.44
N SER A 80 -1.52 2.36 1.65
CA SER A 80 -1.23 1.37 2.69
C SER A 80 -2.22 0.22 2.62
N LEU A 81 -1.72 -1.02 2.71
CA LEU A 81 -2.51 -2.25 2.81
C LEU A 81 -2.50 -2.82 4.25
N ASP A 82 -1.91 -2.10 5.19
CA ASP A 82 -1.89 -2.47 6.60
C ASP A 82 -3.32 -2.57 7.14
N GLN A 83 -3.64 -3.69 7.78
CA GLN A 83 -4.94 -3.93 8.43
C GLN A 83 -6.14 -3.69 7.50
N ALA A 84 -6.00 -4.00 6.20
CA ALA A 84 -7.06 -3.80 5.22
C ALA A 84 -8.35 -4.59 5.51
N VAL A 85 -8.25 -5.71 6.24
CA VAL A 85 -9.41 -6.53 6.66
C VAL A 85 -9.31 -6.79 8.16
N LEU A 86 -10.22 -6.18 8.92
CA LEU A 86 -10.35 -6.37 10.37
C LEU A 86 -11.73 -6.89 10.79
N GLY A 87 -12.69 -6.92 9.87
CA GLY A 87 -14.08 -7.30 10.10
C GLY A 87 -14.93 -6.95 8.87
N ASP A 88 -16.25 -7.11 9.01
CA ASP A 88 -17.23 -6.99 7.92
C ASP A 88 -18.35 -5.95 8.18
N ASP A 89 -18.44 -5.40 9.39
CA ASP A 89 -19.54 -4.48 9.78
C ASP A 89 -19.45 -3.10 9.09
N ARG A 90 -18.24 -2.54 8.90
CA ARG A 90 -18.05 -1.18 8.38
C ARG A 90 -16.79 -1.03 7.55
N PHE A 91 -16.89 -0.21 6.50
CA PHE A 91 -15.74 0.29 5.76
C PHE A 91 -15.23 1.61 6.37
N ILE A 92 -13.92 1.67 6.64
CA ILE A 92 -13.27 2.87 7.18
C ILE A 92 -12.08 3.21 6.28
N ALA A 93 -12.05 4.43 5.75
CA ALA A 93 -10.93 4.95 4.98
C ALA A 93 -10.41 6.24 5.58
N LYS A 94 -9.07 6.38 5.59
CA LYS A 94 -8.36 7.60 5.98
C LYS A 94 -7.45 7.99 4.83
N SER A 95 -7.56 9.23 4.36
CA SER A 95 -6.80 9.70 3.20
C SER A 95 -6.51 11.20 3.31
N SER A 96 -5.57 11.67 2.48
CA SER A 96 -5.38 13.11 2.25
C SER A 96 -6.62 13.67 1.52
N PRO A 97 -7.05 14.92 1.80
CA PRO A 97 -8.16 15.55 1.08
C PRO A 97 -8.06 15.49 -0.45
N LEU A 98 -6.83 15.46 -0.98
CA LEU A 98 -6.55 15.34 -2.42
C LEU A 98 -7.02 14.02 -3.04
N LEU A 99 -7.19 12.98 -2.23
CA LEU A 99 -7.60 11.64 -2.67
C LEU A 99 -9.06 11.33 -2.36
N VAL A 100 -9.80 12.23 -1.69
CA VAL A 100 -11.22 12.02 -1.35
C VAL A 100 -12.08 11.80 -2.60
N PRO A 101 -11.98 12.61 -3.67
CA PRO A 101 -12.81 12.37 -4.87
C PRO A 101 -12.51 11.02 -5.53
N LEU A 102 -11.25 10.60 -5.56
CA LEU A 102 -10.84 9.30 -6.09
C LEU A 102 -11.41 8.14 -5.24
N LEU A 103 -11.43 8.32 -3.92
CA LEU A 103 -11.99 7.34 -2.99
C LEU A 103 -13.51 7.20 -3.19
N GLU A 104 -14.23 8.32 -3.29
CA GLU A 104 -15.68 8.32 -3.54
C GLU A 104 -16.03 7.66 -4.88
N GLU A 105 -15.27 7.97 -5.94
CA GLU A 105 -15.44 7.33 -7.25
C GLU A 105 -15.19 5.82 -7.18
N ALA A 106 -14.09 5.39 -6.54
CA ALA A 106 -13.78 3.97 -6.38
C ALA A 106 -14.86 3.22 -5.58
N LEU A 107 -15.41 3.83 -4.52
CA LEU A 107 -16.48 3.26 -3.72
C LEU A 107 -17.80 3.12 -4.47
N SER A 108 -18.03 3.90 -5.53
CA SER A 108 -19.23 3.76 -6.36
C SER A 108 -19.19 2.55 -7.31
N GLN A 109 -18.01 1.95 -7.50
CA GLN A 109 -17.76 0.86 -8.45
C GLN A 109 -17.62 -0.52 -7.79
N VAL A 110 -17.60 -0.58 -6.47
CA VAL A 110 -17.40 -1.80 -5.66
C VAL A 110 -18.62 -2.01 -4.77
#